data_AF-A0A7T7USQ4-F1
#
_entry.id   AF-A0A7T7USQ4-F1
#
_cell.length_a   1.000
_cell.length_b   1.000
_cell.length_c   1.000
_cell.angle_alpha   90.00
_cell.angle_beta   90.00
_cell.angle_gamma   90.00
#
_symmetry.space_group_name_H-M   'P 1'
#
loop_
_entity.id
_entity.type
_entity.pdbx_description
1 polymer ?
#
loop_
_entity_poly.entity_id
_entity_poly.type
_entity_poly.pdbx_seq_one_letter_code
_entity_poly.pdbx_strand_id
1 'polypeptide(L)' 'MKDFYKYWVCKEAYLKYKGVGLIQNLETVDVINKNNNVMKVIDKENNIQKEILIFEKEKFVFALCY' A
#
# COMPACT_ATOMS: atom_id res chain seq x y z
N MET A 1 -0.50 12.16 11.13
CA MET A 1 0.09 12.63 9.84
C MET A 1 0.95 11.55 9.19
N LYS A 2 1.87 10.87 9.91
CA LYS A 2 2.64 9.74 9.38
C LYS A 2 1.77 8.56 8.92
N ASP A 3 0.64 8.33 9.58
CA ASP A 3 -0.25 7.22 9.23
C ASP A 3 -0.81 7.36 7.81
N PHE A 4 -1.31 8.54 7.42
CA PHE A 4 -1.77 8.80 6.04
C PHE A 4 -0.72 8.39 5.01
N TYR A 5 0.55 8.77 5.23
CA TYR A 5 1.63 8.41 4.31
C TYR A 5 1.86 6.90 4.23
N LYS A 6 1.69 6.14 5.33
CA LYS A 6 1.75 4.67 5.30
C LYS A 6 0.69 4.08 4.36
N TYR A 7 -0.57 4.51 4.51
CA TYR A 7 -1.66 4.08 3.63
C TYR A 7 -1.38 4.46 2.18
N TRP A 8 -0.94 5.71 1.94
CA TRP A 8 -0.62 6.21 0.62
C TRP A 8 0.48 5.39 -0.06
N VAL A 9 1.64 5.21 0.60
CA VAL A 9 2.77 4.50 -0.02
C VAL A 9 2.46 3.02 -0.25
N CYS A 10 1.64 2.39 0.58
CA CYS A 10 1.17 1.02 0.34
C CYS A 10 0.34 0.92 -0.95
N LYS A 11 -0.63 1.81 -1.15
CA LYS A 11 -1.43 1.83 -2.38
C LYS A 11 -0.55 2.09 -3.61
N GLU A 12 0.33 3.08 -3.53
CA GLU A 12 1.29 3.39 -4.60
C GLU A 12 2.20 2.23 -4.94
N ALA A 13 2.79 1.55 -3.95
CA ALA A 13 3.66 0.40 -4.17
C ALA A 13 2.92 -0.75 -4.84
N TYR A 14 1.68 -1.03 -4.43
CA TYR A 14 0.83 -2.05 -5.05
C TYR A 14 0.50 -1.73 -6.51
N LEU A 15 0.08 -0.49 -6.80
CA LEU A 15 -0.31 -0.08 -8.15
C LEU A 15 0.87 -0.03 -9.12
N LYS A 16 2.07 0.31 -8.61
CA LYS A 16 3.33 0.20 -9.37
C LYS A 16 3.68 -1.25 -9.67
N TYR A 17 3.58 -2.13 -8.69
CA TYR A 17 3.78 -3.57 -8.88
C TYR A 17 2.82 -4.16 -9.93
N LYS A 18 1.56 -3.72 -9.93
CA LYS A 18 0.54 -4.14 -10.91
C LYS A 18 0.75 -3.54 -12.31
N GLY A 19 1.54 -2.46 -12.42
CA GLY A 19 1.80 -1.77 -13.69
C GLY A 19 0.67 -0.87 -14.20
N VAL A 20 -0.32 -0.55 -13.34
CA VAL A 20 -1.48 0.28 -13.73
C VAL A 20 -1.40 1.71 -13.19
N GLY A 21 -0.61 1.96 -12.14
CA GLY A 21 -0.53 3.27 -11.50
C GLY A 21 -1.91 3.80 -11.08
N LEU A 22 -2.11 5.12 -11.20
CA LEU A 22 -3.36 5.80 -10.81
C LEU A 22 -4.51 5.66 -11.81
N ILE A 23 -4.39 4.81 -12.84
CA ILE A 23 -5.52 4.49 -13.73
C ILE A 23 -6.60 3.74 -12.94
N GLN A 24 -6.21 2.91 -11.97
CA GLN A 24 -7.13 2.29 -11.03
C GLN A 24 -7.52 3.27 -9.92
N ASN A 25 -8.81 3.35 -9.60
CA ASN A 25 -9.31 4.19 -8.52
C ASN A 25 -8.76 3.71 -7.16
N LEU A 26 -8.12 4.61 -6.41
CA LEU A 26 -7.57 4.31 -5.08
C LEU A 26 -8.63 3.84 -4.07
N GLU A 27 -9.91 4.14 -4.26
CA GLU A 27 -11.01 3.66 -3.42
C GLU A 27 -11.27 2.15 -3.56
N THR A 28 -10.85 1.54 -4.68
CA THR A 28 -10.95 0.08 -4.87
C THR A 28 -9.83 -0.68 -4.15
N VAL A 29 -8.81 0.04 -3.66
CA VAL A 29 -7.65 -0.52 -2.95
C VAL A 29 -7.69 -0.11 -1.48
N ASP A 30 -7.96 -1.05 -0.57
CA ASP A 30 -7.88 -0.82 0.87
C ASP A 30 -6.52 -1.24 1.43
N VAL A 31 -6.12 -0.62 2.53
CA VAL A 31 -4.92 -1.00 3.28
C VAL A 31 -5.30 -1.21 4.74
N ILE A 32 -4.91 -2.35 5.30
CA ILE A 32 -5.18 -2.74 6.68
C ILE A 32 -3.85 -2.97 7.38
N ASN A 33 -3.72 -2.45 8.60
CA ASN A 33 -2.56 -2.72 9.44
C ASN A 33 -2.63 -4.17 9.95
N LYS A 34 -1.59 -4.97 9.68
CA LYS A 34 -1.49 -6.35 10.18
C LYS A 34 -0.60 -6.37 11.42
N ASN A 35 0.68 -6.01 11.26
CA ASN A 35 1.71 -6.00 12.30
C ASN A 35 2.67 -4.81 12.09
N ASN A 36 3.58 -4.51 13.03
CA ASN A 36 4.44 -3.30 13.03
C ASN A 36 5.03 -2.87 11.67
N ASN A 37 5.56 -3.81 10.88
CA ASN A 37 6.22 -3.50 9.60
C ASN A 37 5.52 -4.15 8.39
N VAL A 38 4.33 -4.71 8.57
CA VAL A 38 3.59 -5.42 7.50
C VAL A 38 2.17 -4.87 7.43
N MET A 39 1.83 -4.35 6.26
CA MET A 39 0.47 -3.96 5.91
C MET A 39 -0.12 -4.93 4.90
N LYS A 40 -1.45 -5.03 4.87
CA LYS A 40 -2.19 -5.83 3.91
C LYS A 40 -2.92 -4.90 2.96
N VAL A 41 -2.72 -5.08 1.66
CA VAL A 41 -3.52 -4.44 0.60
C VAL A 41 -4.63 -5.38 0.18
N ILE A 42 -5.82 -4.82 -0.01
CA ILE A 42 -7.00 -5.52 -0.54
C ILE A 42 -7.46 -4.76 -1.80
N ASP A 43 -7.26 -5.35 -2.96
CA ASP A 43 -7.80 -4.88 -4.23
C ASP A 43 -9.19 -5.51 -4.43
N LYS A 44 -10.23 -4.72 -4.20
CA LYS A 44 -11.64 -5.14 -4.29
C LYS A 44 -12.08 -5.39 -5.73
N GLU A 45 -11.48 -4.69 -6.69
CA GLU A 45 -11.82 -4.80 -8.11
C GLU A 45 -11.29 -6.10 -8.72
N ASN A 46 -10.13 -6.55 -8.26
CA ASN A 46 -9.44 -7.73 -8.81
C ASN A 46 -9.52 -8.94 -7.86
N ASN A 47 -10.15 -8.77 -6.69
CA ASN A 47 -10.26 -9.76 -5.62
C ASN A 47 -8.88 -10.31 -5.19
N ILE A 48 -7.89 -9.42 -5.09
CA ILE A 48 -6.50 -9.76 -4.71
C ILE A 48 -6.21 -9.24 -3.31
N GLN A 49 -5.46 -10.03 -2.54
CA GLN A 49 -4.89 -9.61 -1.27
C GLN A 49 -3.38 -9.78 -1.32
N LYS A 50 -2.64 -8.79 -0.83
CA LYS A 50 -1.16 -8.81 -0.87
C LYS A 50 -0.57 -8.20 0.38
N GLU A 51 0.53 -8.75 0.85
CA GLU A 51 1.30 -8.17 1.94
C GLU A 51 2.32 -7.17 1.40
N ILE A 52 2.49 -6.07 2.14
CA ILE A 52 3.41 -4.98 1.81
C ILE A 52 4.26 -4.69 3.04
N LEU A 53 5.57 -4.58 2.82
CA LEU A 53 6.51 -4.18 3.86
C LEU A 53 6.54 -2.66 3.98
N ILE A 54 6.50 -2.14 5.21
CA ILE A 54 6.64 -0.71 5.51
C ILE A 54 7.95 -0.43 6.22
N PHE A 55 8.56 0.68 5.83
CA PHE A 55 9.76 1.24 6.45
C PHE A 55 9.54 2.71 6.79
N GLU A 56 9.96 3.12 7.98
CA GLU A 56 9.90 4.52 8.42
C GLU A 56 11.31 5.03 8.71
N LYS A 57 11.65 6.20 8.15
CA LYS A 57 12.93 6.86 8.41
C LYS A 57 12.69 8.35 8.60
N GLU A 58 12.88 8.87 9.80
CA GLU A 58 12.73 10.29 10.18
C GLU A 58 11.55 11.02 9.51
N LYS A 59 11.77 11.57 8.30
CA LYS A 59 10.85 12.38 7.49
C LYS A 59 10.13 11.61 6.37
N PHE A 60 10.45 10.35 6.15
CA PHE A 60 9.96 9.56 5.02
C PHE A 60 9.34 8.24 5.48
N VAL A 61 8.34 7.80 4.71
CA VAL A 61 7.71 6.48 4.81
C VAL A 61 7.87 5.81 3.45
N PHE A 62 8.24 4.53 3.44
CA PHE A 62 8.44 3.74 2.23
C PHE A 62 7.66 2.45 2.33
N ALA A 63 7.24 1.94 1.18
CA ALA A 63 6.59 0.64 1.06
C ALA A 63 7.23 -0.18 -0.04
N LEU A 64 7.35 -1.49 0.19
CA LEU A 64 7.84 -2.45 -0.78
C LEU A 64 6.75 -3.50 -1.06
N CYS A 65 6.38 -3.61 -2.33
CA CYS A 65 5.47 -4.62 -2.86
C CYS A 65 6.26 -5.53 -3.81
N TYR A 66 6.28 -6.84 -3.53
CA TYR A 66 7.04 -7.86 -4.26
C TYR A 66 6.14 -9.04 -4.63
#